data_AF-A0A530BFR3-F1
#
_entry.id   AF-A0A530BFR3-F1
#
_cell.length_a   1.000
_cell.length_b   1.000
_cell.length_c   1.000
_cell.angle_alpha   90.00
_cell.angle_beta   90.00
_cell.angle_gamma   90.00
#
_symmetry.space_group_name_H-M   'P 1'
#
loop_
_entity.id
_entity.type
_entity.pdbx_description
1 polymer ?
#
loop_
_entity_poly.entity_id
_entity_poly.type
_entity_poly.pdbx_seq_one_letter_code
_entity_poly.pdbx_strand_id
1 'polypeptide(L)' 'LEELVWLPLAEARKADIPDITRMVLEELETRLVHDPLLRPGGAVPFFRLIRNRFVREVL' A
#
# COMPACT_ATOMS: atom_id res chain seq x y z
N LEU A 1 7.13 8.06 27.90
CA LEU A 1 6.71 8.13 26.48
C LEU A 1 6.66 6.70 25.97
N GLU A 2 5.54 6.26 25.42
CA GLU A 2 5.51 5.01 24.64
C GLU A 2 6.08 5.33 23.25
N GLU A 3 7.09 4.59 22.80
CA GLU A 3 7.62 4.73 21.45
C GLU A 3 6.62 4.15 20.45
N LEU A 4 6.16 5.00 19.52
CA LEU A 4 5.40 4.56 18.36
C LEU A 4 6.33 3.77 17.43
N VAL A 5 6.24 2.45 17.48
CA VAL A 5 6.94 1.56 16.55
C VAL A 5 6.01 1.25 15.38
N TRP A 6 6.49 1.50 14.17
CA TRP A 6 5.78 1.08 12.96
C TRP A 6 5.96 -0.41 12.73
N LEU A 7 4.88 -1.09 12.35
CA LEU A 7 4.95 -2.49 11.96
C LEU A 7 5.70 -2.62 10.61
N PRO A 8 6.55 -3.65 10.43
CA PRO A 8 7.00 -4.07 9.12
C PRO A 8 5.80 -4.30 8.17
N LEU A 9 5.93 -4.01 6.87
CA LEU A 9 4.83 -4.15 5.91
C LEU A 9 4.19 -5.55 5.93
N ALA A 10 5.01 -6.59 6.03
CA ALA A 10 4.56 -7.98 6.13
C ALA A 10 3.70 -8.26 7.38
N GLU A 11 3.91 -7.51 8.48
CA GLU A 11 3.11 -7.58 9.70
C GLU A 11 1.88 -6.68 9.63
N ALA A 12 2.04 -5.46 9.13
CA ALA A 12 0.95 -4.51 8.92
C ALA A 12 -0.17 -5.11 8.06
N ARG A 13 0.20 -5.90 7.04
CA ARG A 13 -0.78 -6.64 6.22
C ARG A 13 -1.59 -7.65 7.02
N LYS A 14 -1.09 -8.21 8.12
CA LYS A 14 -1.81 -9.21 8.92
C LYS A 14 -2.76 -8.58 9.94
N ALA A 15 -2.69 -7.27 10.15
CA ALA A 15 -3.58 -6.56 11.03
C ALA A 15 -5.04 -6.62 10.53
N ASP A 16 -5.97 -6.33 11.45
CA ASP A 16 -7.36 -6.11 11.12
C ASP A 16 -7.51 -4.75 10.44
N ILE A 17 -7.29 -4.75 9.12
CA ILE A 17 -7.34 -3.57 8.26
C ILE A 17 -8.28 -3.81 7.08
N PRO A 18 -8.93 -2.75 6.56
CA PRO A 18 -9.75 -2.86 5.37
C PRO A 18 -8.97 -3.45 4.18
N ASP A 19 -9.66 -4.20 3.32
CA ASP A 19 -9.08 -4.85 2.14
C ASP A 19 -8.34 -3.88 1.21
N ILE A 20 -8.89 -2.67 1.03
CA ILE A 20 -8.24 -1.64 0.20
C ILE A 20 -6.87 -1.23 0.78
N THR A 21 -6.76 -1.16 2.11
CA THR A 21 -5.50 -0.85 2.80
C THR A 21 -4.49 -1.99 2.60
N ARG A 22 -4.95 -3.24 2.72
CA ARG A 22 -4.12 -4.44 2.47
C ARG A 22 -3.54 -4.43 1.06
N MET A 23 -4.37 -4.12 0.05
CA MET A 23 -3.93 -3.98 -1.34
C MET A 23 -2.88 -2.89 -1.54
N VAL A 24 -3.08 -1.72 -0.92
CA VAL A 24 -2.11 -0.62 -1.04
C VAL A 24 -0.76 -1.03 -0.43
N LEU A 25 -0.75 -1.78 0.67
CA LEU A 25 0.50 -2.29 1.27
C LEU A 25 1.20 -3.32 0.35
N GLU A 26 0.46 -4.18 -0.35
CA GLU A 26 1.01 -5.13 -1.32
C GLU A 26 1.64 -4.45 -2.53
N GLU A 27 0.97 -3.44 -3.07
CA GLU A 27 1.50 -2.62 -4.15
C GLU A 27 2.76 -1.87 -3.71
N LEU A 28 2.75 -1.29 -2.50
CA LEU A 28 3.90 -0.60 -1.95
C LEU A 28 5.10 -1.53 -1.79
N GLU A 29 4.89 -2.73 -1.26
CA GLU A 29 5.95 -3.75 -1.12
C GLU A 29 6.55 -4.11 -2.49
N THR A 30 5.70 -4.29 -3.51
CA THR A 30 6.14 -4.53 -4.89
C THR A 30 6.94 -3.36 -5.44
N ARG A 31 6.49 -2.12 -5.21
CA ARG A 31 7.21 -0.92 -5.66
C ARG A 31 8.58 -0.80 -4.99
N LEU A 32 8.69 -1.09 -3.71
CA LEU A 32 9.94 -1.00 -2.96
C LEU A 32 11.01 -1.98 -3.46
N VAL A 33 10.62 -3.12 -4.06
CA VAL A 33 11.56 -4.04 -4.72
C VAL A 33 12.26 -3.37 -5.91
N HIS A 34 11.54 -2.53 -6.66
CA HIS A 34 12.04 -1.88 -7.88
C HIS A 34 12.58 -0.46 -7.65
N ASP A 35 12.00 0.28 -6.71
CA ASP A 35 12.34 1.66 -6.35
C ASP A 35 12.33 1.82 -4.82
N PRO A 36 13.38 1.33 -4.13
CA PRO A 36 13.46 1.36 -2.68
C PRO A 36 13.57 2.79 -2.11
N LEU A 37 13.90 3.77 -2.95
CA LEU A 37 14.00 5.18 -2.56
C LEU A 37 12.71 5.95 -2.83
N LEU A 38 11.68 5.32 -3.41
CA LEU A 38 10.41 5.93 -3.77
C LEU A 38 10.59 7.28 -4.47
N ARG A 39 11.40 7.29 -5.53
CA ARG A 39 11.72 8.52 -6.25
C ARG A 39 10.46 9.16 -6.83
N PRO A 40 10.36 10.50 -6.81
CA PRO A 40 9.25 11.21 -7.41
C PRO A 40 9.23 11.01 -8.93
N GLY A 41 8.04 11.13 -9.54
CA GLY A 41 7.84 11.01 -10.99
C GLY A 41 7.55 9.59 -11.49
N GLY A 42 7.53 8.59 -10.61
CA GLY A 42 7.01 7.26 -10.94
C GLY A 42 5.48 7.21 -11.04
N ALA A 43 4.96 6.17 -11.68
CA ALA A 43 3.53 5.90 -11.79
C ALA A 43 2.82 5.98 -10.42
N VAL A 44 1.64 6.59 -10.40
CA VAL A 44 0.81 6.71 -9.19
C VAL A 44 -0.40 5.80 -9.32
N PRO A 45 -0.40 4.63 -8.66
CA PRO A 45 -1.58 3.78 -8.66
C PRO A 45 -2.71 4.46 -7.87
N PHE A 46 -3.88 4.53 -8.50
CA PHE A 46 -5.11 5.06 -7.91
C PHE A 46 -6.09 3.91 -7.68
N PHE A 47 -6.47 3.72 -6.42
CA PHE A 47 -7.36 2.65 -6.00
C PHE A 47 -8.73 3.20 -5.62
N ARG A 48 -9.78 2.55 -6.11
CA ARG A 48 -11.17 2.89 -5.75
C ARG A 48 -12.05 1.64 -5.68
N LEU A 49 -13.06 1.69 -4.82
CA LEU A 49 -14.09 0.65 -4.70
C LEU A 49 -15.37 1.15 -5.37
N ILE A 50 -15.85 0.44 -6.38
CA ILE A 50 -17.08 0.80 -7.12
C ILE A 50 -18.02 -0.39 -7.10
N ARG A 51 -19.17 -0.26 -6.44
CA ARG A 51 -20.18 -1.35 -6.39
C ARG A 51 -19.55 -2.69 -5.97
N ASN A 52 -18.74 -2.65 -4.90
CA ASN A 52 -17.99 -3.78 -4.37
C ASN A 52 -16.96 -4.41 -5.34
N ARG A 53 -16.52 -3.65 -6.35
CA ARG A 53 -15.42 -4.03 -7.25
C ARG A 53 -14.24 -3.10 -7.03
N PHE A 54 -13.07 -3.70 -6.84
CA PHE A 54 -11.83 -2.96 -6.79
C PHE A 54 -11.43 -2.53 -8.20
N VAL A 55 -11.04 -1.26 -8.33
CA VAL A 55 -10.49 -0.68 -9.56
C VAL A 55 -9.13 -0.08 -9.22
N ARG A 56 -8.12 -0.46 -10.01
CA ARG A 56 -6.77 0.07 -9.98
C ARG A 56 -6.50 0.75 -11.32
N GLU A 57 -6.23 2.05 -11.28
CA GLU A 57 -5.84 2.86 -12.43
C GLU A 57 -4.44 3.44 -12.17
N VAL A 58 -3.75 3.90 -13.21
CA VAL A 58 -2.49 4.64 -13.07
C VAL A 58 -2.76 6.06 -13.56
N LEU A 59 -2.44 7.04 -12.72
CA LEU A 59 -2.53 8.47 -13.04
C LEU A 59 -1.20 9.01 -13.57
#